data_AF-A0A162C9L3-F1
#
_entry.id   AF-A0A162C9L3-F1
#
_cell.length_a   1.000
_cell.length_b   1.000
_cell.length_c   1.000
_cell.angle_alpha   90.00
_cell.angle_beta   90.00
_cell.angle_gamma   90.00
#
_symmetry.space_group_name_H-M   'P 1'
#
loop_
_entity.id
_entity.type
_entity.pdbx_description
1 polymer ?
#
loop_
_entity_poly.entity_id
_entity_poly.type
_entity_poly.pdbx_seq_one_letter_code
_entity_poly.pdbx_strand_id
1 'polypeptide(L)'
;SYLCVENLELTAANYNIAIAELKRVYAKPKDLIQTHLCKFDNLAPVKSMTDVSALRRRQLTVQSHINALETLGVQQDTFGGLLGTKLMKLPPAEL
;
A
#
# COMPACT_ATOMS: atom_id res chain seq x y z
N SER A 1 6.93 -29.68 -0.11
CA SER A 1 6.01 -28.52 -0.07
C SER A 1 4.99 -28.79 1.01
N TYR A 2 4.92 -27.98 2.08
CA TYR A 2 3.90 -28.16 3.12
C TYR A 2 2.63 -27.46 2.63
N LEU A 3 1.62 -28.21 2.21
CA LEU A 3 0.35 -27.62 1.76
C LEU A 3 -0.43 -27.19 3.01
N CYS A 4 -0.33 -25.90 3.30
CA CYS A 4 -0.81 -25.25 4.52
C CYS A 4 -2.32 -25.41 4.81
N VAL A 5 -3.09 -25.88 3.82
CA VAL A 5 -4.57 -25.96 3.87
C VAL A 5 -5.11 -27.31 3.38
N GLU A 6 -4.26 -28.28 3.06
CA GLU A 6 -4.68 -29.55 2.43
C GLU A 6 -5.57 -30.42 3.33
N ASN A 7 -5.42 -30.26 4.64
CA ASN A 7 -6.15 -31.04 5.66
C ASN A 7 -7.38 -30.32 6.21
N LEU A 8 -7.81 -29.21 5.59
CA LEU A 8 -9.01 -28.47 6.00
C LEU A 8 -10.22 -28.96 5.22
N GLU A 9 -11.27 -29.38 5.92
CA GLU A 9 -12.55 -29.69 5.28
C GLU A 9 -13.19 -28.44 4.66
N LEU A 10 -13.96 -28.62 3.57
CA LEU A 10 -14.61 -27.53 2.84
C LEU A 10 -15.84 -26.98 3.60
N THR A 11 -15.58 -26.21 4.66
CA THR A 11 -16.61 -25.55 5.47
C THR A 11 -16.38 -24.05 5.52
N ALA A 12 -17.47 -23.28 5.72
CA ALA A 12 -17.39 -21.82 5.85
C ALA A 12 -16.45 -21.37 6.99
N ALA A 13 -16.38 -22.13 8.09
CA ALA A 13 -15.45 -21.86 9.18
C ALA A 13 -13.99 -22.07 8.78
N ASN A 14 -13.71 -23.14 8.03
CA ASN A 14 -12.36 -23.49 7.60
C ASN A 14 -11.81 -22.55 6.52
N TYR A 15 -12.65 -21.83 5.77
CA TYR A 15 -12.19 -20.78 4.85
C TYR A 15 -11.45 -19.65 5.57
N ASN A 16 -11.97 -19.19 6.71
CA ASN A 16 -11.31 -18.15 7.48
C ASN A 16 -9.96 -18.62 8.05
N ILE A 17 -9.90 -19.88 8.49
CA ILE A 17 -8.67 -20.53 8.97
C ILE A 17 -7.65 -20.66 7.84
N ALA A 18 -8.08 -21.13 6.66
CA ALA A 18 -7.24 -21.22 5.47
C ALA A 18 -6.66 -19.84 5.08
N ILE A 19 -7.49 -18.80 5.07
CA ILE A 19 -7.05 -17.43 4.79
C ILE A 19 -6.01 -16.96 5.82
N ALA A 20 -6.24 -17.22 7.11
CA ALA A 20 -5.32 -16.85 8.18
C ALA A 20 -3.96 -17.57 8.05
N GLU A 21 -3.97 -18.86 7.77
CA GLU A 21 -2.77 -19.67 7.58
C GLU A 21 -1.99 -19.26 6.32
N LEU A 22 -2.68 -19.02 5.20
CA LEU A 22 -2.06 -18.50 3.99
C LEU A 22 -1.43 -17.12 4.23
N LYS A 23 -2.11 -16.23 4.96
CA LYS A 23 -1.54 -14.95 5.36
C LYS A 23 -0.34 -15.14 6.29
N ARG A 24 -0.39 -16.05 7.26
CA ARG A 24 0.73 -16.30 8.19
C ARG A 24 1.99 -16.80 7.47
N VAL A 25 1.82 -17.68 6.50
CA VAL A 25 2.94 -18.32 5.78
C VAL A 25 3.46 -17.46 4.63
N TYR A 26 2.57 -16.81 3.89
CA TYR A 26 2.90 -16.15 2.63
C TYR A 26 2.74 -14.65 2.65
N ALA A 27 1.94 -14.07 3.55
CA ALA A 27 1.95 -12.63 3.69
C ALA A 27 3.27 -12.23 4.32
N LYS A 28 4.03 -11.43 3.57
CA LYS A 28 5.20 -10.71 4.07
C LYS A 28 4.78 -9.26 4.31
N PRO A 29 4.00 -8.97 5.37
CA PRO A 29 3.40 -7.65 5.56
C PRO A 29 4.46 -6.56 5.63
N LYS A 30 5.63 -6.84 6.23
CA LYS A 30 6.76 -5.90 6.27
C LYS A 30 7.27 -5.54 4.86
N ASP A 31 7.43 -6.53 3.98
CA ASP A 31 7.89 -6.32 2.61
C ASP A 31 6.83 -5.57 1.78
N LEU A 32 5.55 -5.88 2.00
CA LEU A 32 4.43 -5.16 1.36
C LEU A 32 4.37 -3.70 1.81
N ILE A 33 4.50 -3.43 3.12
CA ILE A 33 4.59 -2.09 3.68
C ILE A 33 5.77 -1.35 3.04
N GLN A 34 6.97 -1.94 3.06
CA GLN A 34 8.15 -1.35 2.45
C GLN A 34 7.95 -1.06 0.95
N THR A 35 7.29 -1.97 0.22
CA THR A 35 6.97 -1.78 -1.20
C THR A 35 6.08 -0.55 -1.42
N HIS A 36 5.02 -0.39 -0.62
CA HIS A 36 4.17 0.80 -0.70
C HIS A 36 4.93 2.08 -0.33
N LEU A 37 5.80 2.02 0.68
CA LEU A 37 6.63 3.17 1.08
C LEU A 37 7.63 3.57 -0.02
N CYS A 38 8.28 2.62 -0.68
CA CYS A 38 9.19 2.87 -1.80
C CYS A 38 8.48 3.45 -3.03
N LYS A 39 7.19 3.13 -3.25
CA LYS A 39 6.42 3.71 -4.35
C LYS A 39 6.20 5.21 -4.18
N PHE A 40 6.19 5.72 -2.94
CA PHE A 40 6.15 7.16 -2.71
C PHE A 40 7.43 7.87 -3.17
N ASP A 41 8.59 7.22 -3.08
CA ASP A 41 9.86 7.79 -3.57
C ASP A 41 9.91 7.89 -5.10
N ASN A 42 9.19 6.99 -5.78
CA ASN A 42 9.15 6.91 -7.24
C ASN A 42 7.90 7.56 -7.85
N LEU A 43 7.18 8.40 -7.08
CA LEU A 43 6.02 9.11 -7.62
C LEU A 43 6.46 10.06 -8.73
N ALA A 44 5.87 9.89 -9.91
CA ALA A 44 6.14 10.78 -11.03
C ALA A 44 5.80 12.24 -10.65
N PRO A 45 6.70 13.20 -10.91
CA PRO A 45 6.41 14.60 -10.71
C PRO A 45 5.29 15.03 -11.65
N VAL A 46 4.46 15.96 -11.18
CA VAL A 46 3.49 16.63 -12.06
C VAL A 46 4.20 17.82 -12.68
N LYS A 47 4.32 17.82 -14.00
CA LYS A 47 5.13 18.79 -14.76
C LYS A 47 4.49 20.19 -14.81
N SER A 48 3.16 20.25 -14.79
CA SER A 48 2.41 21.51 -14.86
C SER A 48 1.27 21.50 -13.85
N MET A 49 1.10 22.62 -13.12
CA MET A 49 -0.05 22.83 -12.23
C MET A 49 -1.38 22.95 -12.98
N THR A 50 -1.34 23.29 -14.27
CA THR A 50 -2.55 23.39 -15.10
C THR A 50 -3.03 22.03 -15.59
N ASP A 51 -2.22 20.97 -15.48
CA ASP A 51 -2.64 19.59 -15.74
C ASP A 51 -3.36 19.01 -14.51
N VAL A 52 -4.60 19.46 -14.32
CA VAL A 52 -5.51 19.01 -13.26
C VAL A 52 -5.73 17.49 -13.33
N SER A 53 -5.68 16.91 -14.53
CA SER A 53 -5.85 15.46 -14.71
C SER A 53 -4.65 14.68 -14.17
N ALA A 54 -3.43 15.16 -14.39
CA ALA A 54 -2.22 14.59 -13.80
C ALA A 54 -2.21 14.73 -12.27
N LEU A 55 -2.62 15.89 -11.74
CA LEU A 55 -2.78 16.10 -10.30
C LEU A 55 -3.76 15.09 -9.69
N ARG A 56 -4.93 14.92 -10.30
CA ARG A 56 -5.95 13.96 -9.84
C ARG A 56 -5.45 12.52 -9.90
N ARG A 57 -4.79 12.10 -10.97
CA ARG A 57 -4.20 10.76 -11.06
C ARG A 57 -3.18 10.52 -9.94
N ARG A 58 -2.30 11.49 -9.70
CA ARG A 58 -1.31 11.41 -8.62
C ARG A 58 -1.96 11.32 -7.24
N GLN A 59 -2.98 12.14 -6.97
CA GLN A 59 -3.76 12.06 -5.74
C GLN A 59 -4.37 10.66 -5.54
N LEU A 60 -5.01 10.12 -6.58
CA LEU A 60 -5.62 8.79 -6.53
C LEU A 60 -4.59 7.69 -6.26
N THR A 61 -3.41 7.77 -6.90
CA THR A 61 -2.30 6.84 -6.64
C THR A 61 -1.84 6.92 -5.18
N VAL A 62 -1.64 8.12 -4.65
CA VAL A 62 -1.27 8.31 -3.23
C VAL A 62 -2.33 7.70 -2.31
N GLN A 63 -3.60 8.01 -2.53
CA GLN A 63 -4.70 7.49 -1.72
C GLN A 63 -4.76 5.96 -1.74
N SER A 64 -4.54 5.33 -2.91
CA SER A 64 -4.51 3.87 -3.03
C SER A 64 -3.42 3.22 -2.17
N HIS A 65 -2.25 3.86 -2.05
CA HIS A 65 -1.16 3.36 -1.22
C HIS A 65 -1.43 3.57 0.26
N ILE A 66 -2.07 4.69 0.64
CA ILE A 66 -2.54 4.92 2.02
C ILE A 66 -3.54 3.83 2.43
N ASN A 67 -4.57 3.60 1.62
CA ASN A 67 -5.58 2.58 1.92
C ASN A 67 -4.98 1.17 2.04
N ALA A 68 -3.96 0.86 1.22
CA ALA A 68 -3.24 -0.41 1.30
C ALA A 68 -2.45 -0.54 2.62
N LEU A 69 -1.79 0.52 3.06
CA LEU A 69 -1.08 0.55 4.34
C LEU A 69 -2.03 0.41 5.54
N GLU A 70 -3.19 1.08 5.50
CA GLU A 70 -4.23 0.95 6.53
C GLU A 70 -4.78 -0.49 6.59
N THR A 71 -5.02 -1.11 5.42
CA THR A 71 -5.45 -2.52 5.32
C THR A 71 -4.39 -3.49 5.88
N LEU A 72 -3.11 -3.13 5.78
CA LEU A 72 -2.00 -3.86 6.38
C LEU A 72 -1.82 -3.57 7.89
N GLY A 73 -2.71 -2.77 8.49
CA GLY A 73 -2.71 -2.45 9.92
C GLY A 73 -1.73 -1.36 10.32
N VAL A 74 -1.19 -0.59 9.36
CA VAL A 74 -0.32 0.55 9.66
C VAL A 74 -1.17 1.76 10.01
N GLN A 75 -0.95 2.36 11.17
CA GLN A 75 -1.65 3.58 11.58
C GLN A 75 -1.17 4.79 10.76
N GLN A 76 -2.08 5.71 10.44
CA GLN A 76 -1.76 6.93 9.70
C GLN A 76 -0.65 7.74 10.37
N ASP A 77 -0.64 7.82 11.70
CA ASP A 77 0.39 8.55 12.46
C ASP A 77 1.80 8.02 12.22
N THR A 78 1.93 6.71 11.94
CA THR A 78 3.21 6.04 11.70
C THR A 78 3.85 6.46 10.37
N PHE A 79 3.05 6.78 9.35
CA PHE A 79 3.56 7.17 8.03
C PHE A 79 3.20 8.60 7.63
N GLY A 80 2.41 9.33 8.41
CA GLY A 80 1.96 10.70 8.11
C GLY A 80 3.11 11.68 7.94
N GLY A 81 4.10 11.64 8.84
CA GLY A 81 5.32 12.46 8.72
C GLY A 81 6.17 12.08 7.50
N LEU A 82 6.23 10.79 7.17
CA LEU A 82 6.94 10.28 5.99
C LEU A 82 6.25 10.71 4.69
N LEU A 83 4.92 10.67 4.65
CA LEU A 83 4.11 11.17 3.54
C LEU A 83 4.32 12.66 3.34
N GLY A 84 4.24 13.45 4.42
CA GLY A 84 4.46 14.89 4.35
C GLY A 84 5.80 15.23 3.71
N THR A 85 6.89 14.59 4.15
CA THR A 85 8.22 14.83 3.58
C THR A 85 8.39 14.34 2.13
N LYS A 86 7.76 13.23 1.73
CA LYS A 86 7.86 12.72 0.35
C LYS A 86 6.97 13.47 -0.64
N LEU A 87 5.77 13.90 -0.21
CA LEU A 87 4.86 14.67 -1.05
C LEU A 87 5.37 16.10 -1.29
N MET A 88 5.98 16.72 -0.27
CA MET A 88 6.53 18.07 -0.33
C MET A 88 7.84 18.19 -1.14
N LYS A 89 8.52 17.08 -1.46
CA LYS A 89 9.72 17.07 -2.31
C LYS A 89 9.43 17.19 -3.82
N LEU A 90 8.16 17.20 -4.20
CA LEU A 90 7.71 17.15 -5.59
C LEU A 90 6.72 18.28 -5.91
N PRO A 91 6.98 19.55 -5.53
CA PRO A 91 6.27 20.64 -6.17
C PRO A 91 6.61 20.64 -7.67
N PRO A 92 5.69 21.09 -8.52
CA PRO A 92 5.99 21.30 -9.94
C PRO A 92 7.22 22.20 -10.05
N ALA A 93 8.11 21.90 -11.01
CA ALA A 93 9.36 22.62 -11.20
C ALA A 93 9.20 24.10 -11.61
N GLU A 94 7.96 24.55 -11.81
CA GLU A 94 7.62 25.95 -12.06
C GLU A 94 7.13 26.59 -10.76
N LEU A 95 8.06 27.27 -10.09
CA LEU A 95 7.81 28.26 -9.05
C LEU A 95 8.40 29.58 -9.52
#